data_AF-A0A949UHG0-F1
#
_entry.id   AF-A0A949UHG0-F1
#
_cell.length_a   1.000
_cell.length_b   1.000
_cell.length_c   1.000
_cell.angle_alpha   90.00
_cell.angle_beta   90.00
_cell.angle_gamma   90.00
#
_symmetry.space_group_name_H-M   'P 1'
#
loop_
_entity.id
_entity.type
_entity.pdbx_description
1 polymer ?
#
loop_
_entity_poly.entity_id
_entity_poly.type
_entity_poly.pdbx_seq_one_letter_code
_entity_poly.pdbx_strand_id
1 'polypeptide(L)'
;MAGSIWVDAKQKRLAEISGRLMREVKFGWGMLGYLDQGGHFVVKQEEVAPGYWELTSLDVQMNGKALFFKTIAVQQKYVRSEFRQVPPDLDVAKAAQMLQNQVAAQEASLR
;
A
#
# COMPACT_ATOMS: atom_id res chain seq x y z
N MET A 1 -4.26 17.28 -9.65
CA MET A 1 -4.79 15.96 -9.26
C MET A 1 -6.27 16.10 -8.96
N ALA A 2 -7.06 15.03 -9.11
CA ALA A 2 -8.45 14.98 -8.67
C ALA A 2 -8.73 13.63 -8.01
N GLY A 3 -9.51 13.61 -6.93
CA GLY A 3 -9.73 12.42 -6.12
C GLY A 3 -10.44 12.70 -4.82
N SER A 4 -10.48 11.69 -3.95
CA SER A 4 -11.19 11.71 -2.67
C SER A 4 -10.29 11.22 -1.55
N ILE A 5 -10.51 11.75 -0.35
CA ILE A 5 -9.91 11.29 0.90
C ILE A 5 -11.05 10.99 1.86
N TRP A 6 -11.05 9.78 2.42
CA TRP A 6 -11.97 9.33 3.44
C TRP A 6 -11.22 9.15 4.74
N VAL A 7 -11.78 9.69 5.82
CA VAL A 7 -11.23 9.58 7.17
C VAL A 7 -12.25 8.94 8.10
N ASP A 8 -11.79 8.04 8.96
CA ASP A 8 -12.56 7.65 10.13
C ASP A 8 -12.48 8.81 11.14
N ALA A 9 -13.61 9.49 11.35
CA ALA A 9 -13.67 10.67 12.19
C ALA A 9 -13.52 10.36 13.69
N LYS A 10 -13.89 9.15 14.12
CA LYS A 10 -13.86 8.75 15.53
C LYS A 10 -12.42 8.46 15.98
N GLN A 11 -11.69 7.70 15.17
CA GLN A 11 -10.33 7.26 15.43
C GLN A 11 -9.27 8.18 14.80
N LYS A 12 -9.71 9.16 13.99
CA LYS A 12 -8.85 10.13 13.29
C LYS A 12 -7.84 9.44 12.38
N ARG A 13 -8.29 8.44 11.63
CA ARG A 13 -7.47 7.62 10.73
C ARG A 13 -7.82 7.87 9.27
N LEU A 14 -6.84 7.77 8.38
CA LEU A 14 -7.10 7.68 6.94
C LEU A 14 -7.73 6.31 6.64
N ALA A 15 -8.91 6.30 6.05
CA ALA A 15 -9.60 5.07 5.63
C ALA A 15 -9.34 4.76 4.16
N GLU A 16 -9.42 5.78 3.31
CA GLU A 16 -9.13 5.61 1.88
C GLU A 16 -8.59 6.91 1.30
N ILE A 17 -7.62 6.79 0.40
CA ILE A 17 -7.29 7.85 -0.55
C ILE A 17 -7.27 7.27 -1.95
N SER A 18 -7.95 7.96 -2.86
CA SER A 18 -8.00 7.57 -4.26
C SER A 18 -7.99 8.78 -5.17
N GLY A 19 -7.43 8.63 -6.36
CA GLY A 19 -7.39 9.72 -7.32
C GLY A 19 -6.63 9.44 -8.60
N ARG A 20 -6.63 10.45 -9.46
CA ARG A 20 -5.96 10.44 -10.76
C ARG A 20 -5.20 11.74 -11.02
N LEU A 21 -4.06 11.59 -11.69
CA LEU A 21 -3.27 12.71 -12.21
C LEU A 21 -3.93 13.23 -13.49
N MET A 22 -4.82 14.22 -13.34
CA MET A 22 -5.52 14.85 -14.47
C MET A 22 -4.59 15.63 -15.42
N ARG A 23 -3.41 16.01 -14.92
CA ARG A 23 -2.35 16.75 -15.61
C ARG A 23 -1.02 16.30 -15.00
N GLU A 24 0.07 16.63 -15.67
CA GLU A 24 1.41 16.49 -15.11
C GLU A 24 1.52 17.22 -13.76
N VAL A 25 2.18 16.57 -12.78
CA VAL A 25 2.44 17.16 -11.46
C VAL A 25 3.94 17.33 -11.31
N LYS A 26 4.40 18.58 -11.17
CA LYS A 26 5.82 18.93 -11.03
C LYS A 26 6.23 19.04 -9.56
N PHE A 27 7.42 18.55 -9.22
CA PHE A 27 8.03 18.71 -7.91
C PHE A 27 9.20 19.70 -7.98
N GLY A 28 9.39 20.52 -6.93
CA GLY A 28 10.47 21.51 -6.89
C GLY A 28 10.47 22.45 -8.11
N TRP A 29 9.30 22.99 -8.45
CA TRP A 29 9.08 23.83 -9.65
C TRP A 29 9.37 23.13 -11.00
N GLY A 30 9.51 21.80 -11.01
CA GLY A 30 9.86 21.01 -12.19
C GLY A 30 11.36 20.73 -12.34
N MET A 31 12.20 21.27 -11.45
CA MET A 31 13.64 20.98 -11.45
C MET A 31 13.96 19.62 -10.80
N LEU A 32 13.12 19.18 -9.85
CA LEU A 32 13.33 17.93 -9.13
C LEU A 32 12.58 16.74 -9.74
N GLY A 33 11.68 16.99 -10.70
CA GLY A 33 10.96 15.95 -11.40
C GLY A 33 9.48 16.26 -11.64
N TYR A 34 8.79 15.27 -12.21
CA TYR A 34 7.37 15.30 -12.49
C TYR A 34 6.77 13.89 -12.50
N LEU A 35 5.46 13.81 -12.27
CA LEU A 35 4.65 12.63 -12.56
C LEU A 35 3.82 12.87 -13.81
N ASP A 36 3.76 11.86 -14.66
CA ASP A 36 3.01 11.88 -15.91
C ASP A 36 1.51 12.03 -15.66
N GLN A 37 0.83 12.70 -16.58
CA GLN A 37 -0.62 12.66 -16.64
C GLN A 37 -1.12 11.22 -16.81
N GLY A 38 -2.25 10.91 -16.19
CA GLY A 38 -2.98 9.66 -16.38
C GLY A 38 -2.79 8.63 -15.27
N GLY A 39 -1.73 8.75 -14.46
CA GLY A 39 -1.48 7.87 -13.31
C GLY A 39 -2.62 7.89 -12.29
N HIS A 40 -2.86 6.75 -11.64
CA HIS A 40 -3.93 6.57 -10.66
C HIS A 40 -3.41 5.89 -9.40
N PHE A 41 -4.18 6.06 -8.32
CA PHE A 41 -3.92 5.38 -7.07
C PHE A 41 -5.21 5.16 -6.28
N VAL A 42 -5.24 4.06 -5.55
CA VAL A 42 -6.19 3.71 -4.51
C VAL A 42 -5.40 3.06 -3.38
N VAL A 43 -5.55 3.60 -2.18
CA VAL A 43 -4.95 3.08 -0.95
C VAL A 43 -6.07 2.97 0.06
N LYS A 44 -6.30 1.78 0.61
CA LYS A 44 -7.31 1.54 1.65
C LYS A 44 -6.66 1.03 2.92
N GLN A 45 -7.02 1.64 4.05
CA GLN A 45 -6.70 1.16 5.36
C GLN A 45 -8.00 0.84 6.09
N GLU A 46 -8.00 -0.27 6.83
CA GLU A 46 -9.16 -0.73 7.59
C GLU A 46 -8.72 -1.16 8.99
N GLU A 47 -9.64 -1.05 9.94
CA GLU A 47 -9.45 -1.58 11.29
C GLU A 47 -9.60 -3.11 11.26
N VAL A 48 -8.48 -3.83 11.33
CA VAL A 48 -8.45 -5.30 11.24
C VAL A 48 -8.56 -5.98 12.61
N ALA A 49 -8.35 -5.22 13.69
CA ALA A 49 -8.63 -5.57 15.07
C ALA A 49 -8.83 -4.27 15.88
N PRO A 50 -9.44 -4.30 17.08
CA PRO A 50 -9.72 -3.08 17.84
C PRO A 50 -8.48 -2.18 18.04
N GLY A 51 -8.50 -1.00 17.42
CA GLY A 51 -7.41 -0.01 17.42
C GLY A 51 -6.26 -0.27 16.44
N TYR A 52 -6.25 -1.40 15.74
CA TYR A 52 -5.22 -1.79 14.79
C TYR A 52 -5.71 -1.58 13.36
N TRP A 53 -5.05 -0.65 12.67
CA TRP A 53 -5.36 -0.28 11.29
C TRP A 53 -4.24 -0.77 10.38
N GLU A 54 -4.60 -1.46 9.31
CA GLU A 54 -3.65 -2.02 8.35
C GLU A 54 -4.02 -1.65 6.92
N LEU A 55 -3.01 -1.63 6.04
CA LEU A 55 -3.18 -1.44 4.60
C LEU A 55 -3.76 -2.72 3.98
N THR A 56 -5.05 -2.69 3.63
CA THR A 56 -5.78 -3.85 3.09
C THR A 56 -5.85 -3.86 1.57
N SER A 57 -5.74 -2.70 0.92
CA SER A 57 -5.70 -2.63 -0.54
C SER A 57 -4.77 -1.54 -1.07
N LEU A 58 -4.01 -1.89 -2.08
CA LEU A 58 -3.18 -0.98 -2.85
C LEU A 58 -3.41 -1.23 -4.34
N ASP A 59 -3.78 -0.19 -5.09
CA ASP A 59 -3.77 -0.18 -6.56
C ASP A 59 -3.13 1.13 -7.01
N VAL A 60 -1.90 1.07 -7.47
CA VAL A 60 -1.12 2.24 -7.87
C VAL A 60 -0.52 1.97 -9.25
N GLN A 61 -0.73 2.91 -10.16
CA GLN A 61 -0.02 2.97 -11.43
C GLN A 61 0.42 4.41 -11.67
N MET A 62 1.72 4.65 -11.58
CA MET A 62 2.32 5.97 -11.77
C MET A 62 3.62 5.88 -12.56
N ASN A 63 3.78 6.80 -13.50
CA ASN A 63 5.02 7.02 -14.23
C ASN A 63 5.48 8.46 -14.03
N GLY A 64 6.77 8.69 -14.24
CA GLY A 64 7.33 10.03 -14.22
C GLY A 64 8.86 10.03 -14.23
N LYS A 65 9.43 11.15 -13.83
CA LYS A 65 10.87 11.32 -13.64
C LYS A 65 11.17 12.04 -12.34
N ALA A 66 12.15 11.54 -11.60
CA ALA A 66 12.81 12.25 -10.50
C ALA A 66 14.22 12.63 -10.92
N LEU A 67 14.64 13.85 -10.59
CA LEU A 67 15.87 14.46 -11.11
C LEU A 67 15.90 14.41 -12.66
N PHE A 68 17.01 14.78 -13.28
CA PHE A 68 17.10 14.80 -14.74
C PHE A 68 17.07 13.41 -15.40
N PHE A 69 17.28 12.32 -14.64
CA PHE A 69 17.59 11.00 -15.21
C PHE A 69 16.94 9.78 -14.51
N LYS A 70 16.30 9.92 -13.35
CA LYS A 70 15.69 8.74 -12.70
C LYS A 70 14.25 8.58 -13.16
N THR A 71 13.97 7.52 -13.92
CA THR A 71 12.60 7.15 -14.27
C THR A 71 11.87 6.61 -13.04
N ILE A 72 10.65 7.08 -12.82
CA ILE A 72 9.69 6.50 -11.88
C ILE A 72 8.74 5.64 -12.71
N ALA A 73 8.64 4.36 -12.37
CA ALA A 73 7.64 3.45 -12.91
C ALA A 73 7.16 2.56 -11.75
N VAL A 74 6.00 2.88 -11.21
CA VAL A 74 5.39 2.15 -10.09
C VAL A 74 4.09 1.54 -10.59
N GLN A 75 4.01 0.23 -10.58
CA GLN A 75 2.78 -0.53 -10.80
C GLN A 75 2.65 -1.57 -9.71
N GLN A 76 1.67 -1.41 -8.83
CA GLN A 76 1.41 -2.33 -7.72
C GLN A 76 -0.09 -2.50 -7.55
N LYS A 77 -0.53 -3.74 -7.48
CA LYS A 77 -1.91 -4.07 -7.18
C LYS A 77 -1.96 -5.27 -6.24
N TYR A 78 -2.48 -5.08 -5.03
CA TYR A 78 -2.72 -6.17 -4.09
C TYR A 78 -3.91 -5.91 -3.18
N VAL A 79 -4.43 -7.00 -2.64
CA VAL A 79 -5.37 -7.03 -1.53
C VAL A 79 -4.78 -7.93 -0.46
N ARG A 80 -4.90 -7.51 0.81
CA ARG A 80 -4.51 -8.29 1.99
C ARG A 80 -5.75 -8.52 2.83
N SER A 81 -5.90 -9.74 3.31
CA SER A 81 -7.02 -10.19 4.13
C SER A 81 -6.52 -11.22 5.15
N GLU A 82 -7.44 -11.77 5.95
CA GLU A 82 -7.12 -12.84 6.92
C GLU A 82 -6.06 -12.44 7.96
N PHE A 83 -6.07 -11.17 8.37
CA PHE A 83 -5.18 -10.67 9.41
C PHE A 83 -5.40 -11.42 10.72
N ARG A 84 -4.29 -11.82 11.36
CA ARG A 84 -4.31 -12.51 12.64
C ARG A 84 -3.28 -11.88 13.56
N GLN A 85 -3.69 -11.61 14.78
CA GLN A 85 -2.76 -11.17 15.81
C GLN A 85 -1.80 -12.31 16.16
N VAL A 86 -0.51 -11.99 16.20
CA VAL A 86 0.54 -12.92 16.64
C VAL A 86 0.77 -12.79 18.14
N PRO A 87 1.35 -13.82 18.80
CA PRO A 87 1.72 -13.74 20.21
C PRO A 87 2.61 -12.53 20.51
N PRO A 88 2.41 -11.81 21.62
CA PRO A 88 3.18 -10.61 21.95
C PRO A 88 4.65 -10.89 22.28
N ASP A 89 4.98 -12.13 22.65
CA ASP A 89 6.33 -12.61 22.96
C ASP A 89 7.01 -13.31 21.76
N LEU A 90 6.50 -13.06 20.55
CA LEU A 90 7.04 -13.65 19.33
C LEU A 90 8.41 -13.04 18.98
N ASP A 91 9.46 -13.82 19.20
CA ASP A 91 10.79 -13.48 18.69
C ASP A 91 10.93 -13.79 17.18
N VAL A 92 11.99 -13.26 16.57
CA VAL A 92 12.26 -13.41 15.13
C VAL A 92 12.44 -14.88 14.72
N ALA A 93 13.05 -15.71 15.57
CA ALA A 93 13.30 -17.11 15.26
C ALA A 93 11.98 -17.90 15.23
N LYS A 94 11.11 -17.70 16.23
CA LYS A 94 9.75 -18.26 16.26
C LYS A 94 8.91 -17.74 15.09
N ALA A 95 9.01 -16.45 14.74
CA ALA A 95 8.30 -15.88 13.61
C ALA A 95 8.71 -16.53 12.28
N ALA A 96 10.02 -16.75 12.08
CA ALA A 96 10.52 -17.43 10.90
C ALA A 96 9.99 -18.87 10.82
N GLN A 97 9.99 -19.60 11.94
CA GLN A 97 9.42 -20.96 12.00
C GLN A 97 7.91 -20.95 11.69
N MET A 98 7.15 -20.01 12.24
CA MET A 98 5.72 -19.86 11.95
C MET A 98 5.47 -19.64 10.45
N LEU A 99 6.24 -18.77 9.80
CA LEU A 99 6.13 -18.52 8.37
C LEU A 99 6.44 -19.77 7.54
N GLN A 100 7.52 -20.48 7.86
CA GLN A 100 7.89 -21.72 7.16
C GLN A 100 6.79 -22.78 7.25
N ASN A 101 6.18 -22.94 8.43
CA ASN A 101 5.09 -23.89 8.64
C ASN A 101 3.84 -23.51 7.82
N GLN A 102 3.53 -22.22 7.71
CA GLN A 102 2.42 -21.73 6.89
C GLN A 102 2.63 -21.97 5.41
N VAL A 103 3.84 -21.70 4.89
CA VAL A 103 4.19 -21.94 3.49
C VAL A 103 4.07 -23.43 3.17
N ALA A 104 4.62 -24.30 4.00
CA ALA A 104 4.52 -25.75 3.82
C ALA A 104 3.06 -26.25 3.83
N ALA A 105 2.23 -25.74 4.74
CA ALA A 105 0.80 -26.09 4.79
C ALA A 105 0.04 -25.62 3.55
N GLN A 106 0.36 -24.42 3.03
CA GLN A 106 -0.25 -23.88 1.82
C GLN A 106 0.12 -24.72 0.59
N GLU A 107 1.41 -25.08 0.44
CA GLU A 107 1.86 -25.96 -0.64
C GLU A 107 1.20 -27.34 -0.60
N ALA A 108 0.99 -27.90 0.59
CA ALA A 108 0.30 -29.17 0.76
C ALA A 108 -1.19 -29.09 0.39
N SER A 109 -1.85 -27.95 0.64
CA SER A 109 -3.27 -27.74 0.29
C SER A 109 -3.54 -27.58 -1.21
N LEU A 110 -2.50 -27.33 -2.01
CA LEU A 110 -2.57 -27.15 -3.46
C LEU A 110 -2.29 -28.46 -4.24
N ARG A 111 -2.02 -29.57 -3.54
CA ARG A 111 -1.82 -30.91 -4.12
C ARG A 111 -3.07 -31.77 -3.93
#